data_AF-W2QR63-F1
#
_entry.id   AF-W2QR63-F1
#
_cell.length_a   1.000
_cell.length_b   1.000
_cell.length_c   1.000
_cell.angle_alpha   90.00
_cell.angle_beta   90.00
_cell.angle_gamma   90.00
#
_symmetry.space_group_name_H-M   'P 1'
#
loop_
_entity.id
_entity.type
_entity.pdbx_description
1 polymer ?
#
loop_
_entity_poly.entity_id
_entity_poly.type
_entity_poly.pdbx_seq_one_letter_code
_entity_poly.pdbx_strand_id
1 'polypeptide(L)'
;MHHARSSEEFKAMAKLCTDKWRDDKQNTYADWFSKVYLSDSRRATYPAFYPRKMRWSRITELSRRAVSGSSEPRPECPKGPFGHYCEGPLPSQMILRTLGHGATGVHWIKRDPGKQTGILRSVFFNTSTYMSLGEEVTQERVTRYCEAKDGRFLETDTIQDINLHFLSLHQVEFIGDPDQLLRFQFALQPVITMDKIKEIRELYRCDCKAFMSTGWACSHVVAAMSINEQFDLDLAATRLPTTKLSGGQRKIPNALTIDITGAKRFSTKLITRLQREPMYIHNWQVYGVETTEFITGRIKGAQMKNGVYQWRVKFVDGDELFYECQDIAEIIAASWNIGLDVTSLDEQA
;
A
#
# COMPACT_ATOMS: atom_id res chain seq x y z
N MET A 1 -7.89 8.45 10.49
CA MET A 1 -7.95 7.48 11.62
C MET A 1 -7.24 6.17 11.32
N HIS A 2 -7.63 5.37 10.31
CA HIS A 2 -6.98 4.06 10.02
C HIS A 2 -5.52 4.15 9.52
N HIS A 3 -5.03 5.36 9.22
CA HIS A 3 -3.64 5.60 8.83
C HIS A 3 -2.73 5.97 10.01
N ALA A 4 -3.26 6.02 11.24
CA ALA A 4 -2.47 6.27 12.44
C ALA A 4 -1.37 5.20 12.60
N ARG A 5 -0.19 5.65 13.03
CA ARG A 5 1.05 4.87 13.18
C ARG A 5 1.31 4.46 14.63
N SER A 6 0.54 4.98 15.58
CA SER A 6 0.58 4.56 16.99
C SER A 6 -0.81 4.62 17.64
N SER A 7 -0.97 3.93 18.78
CA SER A 7 -2.22 3.95 19.53
C SER A 7 -2.47 5.34 20.15
N GLU A 8 -1.39 6.00 20.57
CA GLU A 8 -1.41 7.35 21.12
C GLU A 8 -1.87 8.36 20.08
N GLU A 9 -1.31 8.29 18.87
CA GLU A 9 -1.71 9.11 17.73
C GLU A 9 -3.18 8.89 17.37
N PHE A 10 -3.62 7.62 17.31
CA PHE A 10 -5.02 7.31 17.05
C PHE A 10 -5.95 7.93 18.09
N LYS A 11 -5.62 7.84 19.39
CA LYS A 11 -6.45 8.43 20.45
C LYS A 11 -6.50 9.96 20.34
N ALA A 12 -5.37 10.59 20.07
CA ALA A 12 -5.29 12.05 19.92
C ALA A 12 -6.10 12.54 18.71
N MET A 13 -5.97 11.89 17.55
CA MET A 13 -6.78 12.18 16.36
C MET A 13 -8.28 11.94 16.62
N ALA A 14 -8.64 10.87 17.34
CA ALA A 14 -10.02 10.57 17.67
C ALA A 14 -10.63 11.68 18.53
N LYS A 15 -9.88 12.15 19.53
CA LYS A 15 -10.28 13.28 20.38
C LYS A 15 -10.48 14.54 19.53
N LEU A 16 -9.52 14.88 18.67
CA LEU A 16 -9.57 16.07 17.82
C LEU A 16 -10.81 16.07 16.90
N CYS A 17 -11.11 14.94 16.24
CA CYS A 17 -12.32 14.82 15.43
C CYS A 17 -13.60 14.94 16.25
N THR A 18 -13.64 14.33 17.44
CA THR A 18 -14.81 14.34 18.31
C THR A 18 -15.10 15.74 18.85
N ASP A 19 -14.06 16.46 19.27
CA ASP A 19 -14.18 17.83 19.77
C ASP A 19 -14.69 18.75 18.67
N LYS A 20 -14.15 18.66 17.45
CA LYS A 20 -14.61 19.46 16.31
C LYS A 20 -16.08 19.21 15.97
N TRP A 21 -16.55 17.95 15.99
CA TRP A 21 -17.96 17.65 15.75
C TRP A 21 -18.87 18.19 16.86
N ARG A 22 -18.41 18.23 18.11
CA ARG A 22 -19.15 18.86 19.20
C ARG A 22 -19.24 20.38 19.02
N ASP A 23 -18.14 21.01 18.63
CA ASP A 23 -18.10 22.45 18.34
C ASP A 23 -19.03 22.82 17.19
N ASP A 24 -19.11 21.96 16.16
CA ASP A 24 -20.02 22.11 15.01
C ASP A 24 -21.48 21.75 15.34
N LYS A 25 -21.81 21.48 16.61
CA LYS A 25 -23.12 21.04 17.09
C LYS A 25 -23.61 19.71 16.47
N GLN A 26 -22.71 18.91 15.92
CA GLN A 26 -22.97 17.57 15.38
C GLN A 26 -22.87 16.50 16.49
N ASN A 27 -23.58 16.73 17.59
CA ASN A 27 -23.47 15.92 18.80
C ASN A 27 -23.87 14.45 18.59
N THR A 28 -24.85 14.19 17.71
CA THR A 28 -25.28 12.83 17.35
C THR A 28 -24.16 12.02 16.69
N TYR A 29 -23.39 12.65 15.80
CA TYR A 29 -22.23 12.03 15.15
C TYR A 29 -21.08 11.80 16.13
N ALA A 30 -20.76 12.79 16.97
CA ALA A 30 -19.72 12.68 17.99
C ALA A 30 -20.02 11.55 19.00
N ASP A 31 -21.29 11.40 19.39
CA ASP A 31 -21.77 10.37 20.30
C ASP A 31 -21.74 8.98 19.66
N TRP A 32 -22.23 8.84 18.43
CA TRP A 32 -22.13 7.58 17.69
C TRP A 32 -20.67 7.15 17.51
N PHE A 33 -19.81 8.08 17.10
CA PHE A 33 -18.38 7.80 16.90
C PHE A 33 -17.74 7.34 18.21
N SER A 34 -18.02 8.03 19.32
CA SER A 34 -17.45 7.67 20.63
C SER A 34 -17.97 6.33 21.16
N LYS A 35 -19.29 6.10 21.07
CA LYS A 35 -19.97 4.92 21.67
C LYS A 35 -19.90 3.67 20.81
N VAL A 36 -19.90 3.82 19.48
CA VAL A 36 -19.95 2.71 18.52
C VAL A 36 -18.62 2.55 17.81
N TYR A 37 -18.03 3.66 17.32
CA TYR A 37 -16.82 3.53 16.52
C TYR A 37 -15.57 3.30 17.36
N LEU A 38 -15.40 4.00 18.49
CA LEU A 38 -14.22 3.88 19.36
C LEU A 38 -14.32 2.76 20.39
N SER A 39 -15.51 2.21 20.65
CA SER A 39 -15.73 1.13 21.63
C SER A 39 -15.15 -0.21 21.19
N ASP A 40 -14.97 -0.43 19.89
CA ASP A 40 -14.24 -1.60 19.39
C ASP A 40 -12.73 -1.40 19.63
N SER A 41 -12.24 -1.98 20.74
CA SER A 41 -10.84 -1.92 21.15
C SER A 41 -9.87 -2.39 20.06
N ARG A 42 -10.34 -3.23 19.11
CA ARG A 42 -9.53 -3.65 17.96
C ARG A 42 -9.06 -2.46 17.13
N ARG A 43 -9.85 -1.38 17.06
CA ARG A 43 -9.57 -0.13 16.31
C ARG A 43 -8.42 0.68 16.90
N ALA A 44 -8.30 0.69 18.23
CA ALA A 44 -7.15 1.26 18.92
C ALA A 44 -5.91 0.34 18.90
N THR A 45 -6.11 -0.98 18.64
CA THR A 45 -5.01 -1.94 18.46
C THR A 45 -4.49 -2.09 17.04
N TYR A 46 -5.24 -1.68 16.00
CA TYR A 46 -4.72 -1.65 14.62
C TYR A 46 -3.41 -0.83 14.51
N PRO A 47 -3.29 0.34 15.19
CA PRO A 47 -2.03 1.07 15.33
C PRO A 47 -1.10 0.54 16.44
N ALA A 48 -1.54 -0.41 17.28
CA ALA A 48 -0.74 -1.02 18.35
C ALA A 48 -0.02 -2.32 17.92
N PHE A 49 -0.23 -2.79 16.68
CA PHE A 49 0.66 -3.77 16.03
C PHE A 49 2.10 -3.23 15.82
N TYR A 50 2.38 -2.02 16.30
CA TYR A 50 3.68 -1.39 16.41
C TYR A 50 4.24 -1.59 17.84
N PRO A 51 4.99 -2.67 18.14
CA PRO A 51 5.68 -2.78 19.42
C PRO A 51 6.82 -1.77 19.47
N ARG A 52 6.60 -0.69 20.23
CA ARG A 52 7.52 0.44 20.40
C ARG A 52 8.72 0.14 21.31
N LYS A 53 8.72 -1.00 22.00
CA LYS A 53 9.81 -1.43 22.89
C LYS A 53 9.96 -2.95 22.85
N MET A 54 10.71 -3.48 21.88
CA MET A 54 11.42 -4.75 22.10
C MET A 54 12.86 -4.40 22.41
N ARG A 55 13.17 -4.31 23.71
CA ARG A 55 14.56 -4.33 24.17
C ARG A 55 14.98 -5.80 24.09
N TRP A 56 15.72 -6.16 23.04
CA TRP A 56 16.18 -7.54 22.77
C TRP A 56 17.19 -8.09 23.80
N SER A 57 17.53 -7.33 24.85
CA SER A 57 18.47 -7.74 25.89
C SER A 57 17.89 -8.71 26.93
N ARG A 58 16.97 -9.61 26.56
CA ARG A 58 16.41 -10.63 27.48
C ARG A 58 16.23 -12.02 26.87
N ILE A 59 16.87 -12.32 25.73
CA ILE A 59 16.87 -13.67 25.17
C ILE A 59 17.96 -14.57 25.77
N THR A 60 18.93 -14.02 26.48
CA THR A 60 19.97 -14.84 27.13
C THR A 60 19.64 -15.31 28.55
N GLU A 61 18.49 -14.92 29.14
CA GLU A 61 18.23 -15.19 30.57
C GLU A 61 16.90 -15.92 30.88
N LEU A 62 16.16 -16.35 29.85
CA LEU A 62 14.91 -17.12 30.04
C LEU A 62 15.04 -18.62 29.77
N SER A 63 16.27 -19.15 29.72
CA SER A 63 16.53 -20.60 29.73
C SER A 63 16.67 -21.21 31.12
N ARG A 64 16.24 -20.54 32.22
CA ARG A 64 16.54 -21.10 33.56
C ARG A 64 15.53 -21.03 34.70
N ARG A 65 14.31 -20.51 34.59
CA ARG A 65 13.35 -20.66 35.72
C ARG A 65 11.92 -20.96 35.30
N ALA A 66 11.54 -22.19 35.58
CA ALA A 66 10.17 -22.63 35.71
C ALA A 66 9.57 -22.20 37.06
N VAL A 67 8.23 -22.27 37.09
CA VAL A 67 7.34 -22.46 38.25
C VAL A 67 6.74 -21.21 38.93
N SER A 68 5.40 -21.31 39.01
CA SER A 68 4.37 -20.75 39.92
C SER A 68 3.90 -19.28 39.81
N GLY A 69 2.56 -19.14 39.82
CA GLY A 69 1.88 -18.02 40.47
C GLY A 69 0.88 -17.22 39.62
N SER A 70 -0.38 -17.65 39.64
CA SER A 70 -1.63 -16.90 39.45
C SER A 70 -1.58 -15.41 39.02
N SER A 71 -2.16 -15.12 37.85
CA SER A 71 -3.10 -14.00 37.63
C SER A 71 -3.71 -14.13 36.22
N GLU A 72 -4.94 -13.65 36.08
CA GLU A 72 -5.86 -13.78 34.94
C GLU A 72 -5.25 -13.74 33.53
N PRO A 73 -5.82 -14.49 32.56
CA PRO A 73 -5.29 -14.55 31.20
C PRO A 73 -5.47 -13.19 30.52
N ARG A 74 -4.38 -12.41 30.44
CA ARG A 74 -4.25 -11.35 29.44
C ARG A 74 -4.44 -12.00 28.06
N PRO A 75 -5.12 -11.34 27.10
CA PRO A 75 -5.19 -11.83 25.74
C PRO A 75 -3.77 -12.10 25.27
N GLU A 76 -3.46 -13.37 25.02
CA GLU A 76 -2.14 -13.77 24.57
C GLU A 76 -1.87 -13.04 23.25
N CYS A 77 -0.91 -12.13 23.30
CA CYS A 77 -0.33 -11.54 22.11
C CYS A 77 0.20 -12.69 21.25
N PRO A 78 -0.18 -12.81 19.96
CA PRO A 78 0.28 -13.89 19.11
C PRO A 78 1.81 -13.94 19.14
N LYS A 79 2.35 -15.04 19.69
CA LYS A 79 3.79 -15.33 19.70
C LYS A 79 4.19 -15.74 18.28
N GLY A 80 4.47 -14.77 17.41
CA GLY A 80 4.99 -15.02 16.08
C GLY A 80 5.41 -13.72 15.37
N PRO A 81 6.38 -13.77 14.45
CA PRO A 81 6.76 -12.60 13.66
C PRO A 81 5.56 -12.23 12.76
N PHE A 82 4.89 -11.13 13.05
CA PHE A 82 3.70 -10.70 12.32
C PHE A 82 3.99 -10.48 10.81
N GLY A 83 3.01 -10.84 9.97
CA GLY A 83 3.00 -10.72 8.51
C GLY A 83 3.41 -12.01 7.78
N HIS A 84 2.56 -12.54 6.90
CA HIS A 84 3.01 -13.55 5.93
C HIS A 84 3.94 -12.86 4.94
N TYR A 85 5.21 -13.28 4.91
CA TYR A 85 6.18 -12.86 3.90
C TYR A 85 6.56 -14.06 3.06
N CYS A 86 6.86 -13.81 1.79
CA CYS A 86 7.27 -14.82 0.85
C CYS A 86 8.54 -14.39 0.15
N GLU A 87 9.31 -15.39 -0.27
CA GLU A 87 10.42 -15.22 -1.18
C GLU A 87 9.91 -14.70 -2.52
N GLY A 88 10.74 -13.91 -3.18
CA GLY A 88 10.40 -13.37 -4.49
C GLY A 88 11.31 -12.23 -4.90
N PRO A 89 11.25 -11.82 -6.17
CA PRO A 89 12.02 -10.67 -6.65
C PRO A 89 11.57 -9.38 -5.97
N LEU A 90 12.47 -8.40 -5.90
CA LEU A 90 12.05 -7.02 -5.66
C LEU A 90 11.25 -6.50 -6.86
N PRO A 91 10.03 -5.95 -6.65
CA PRO A 91 9.23 -5.41 -7.73
C PRO A 91 9.90 -4.21 -8.41
N SER A 92 9.92 -4.15 -9.74
CA SER A 92 10.51 -3.01 -10.48
C SER A 92 9.86 -1.67 -10.13
N GLN A 93 8.55 -1.67 -9.88
CA GLN A 93 7.81 -0.49 -9.41
C GLN A 93 8.29 0.03 -8.05
N MET A 94 8.81 -0.86 -7.18
CA MET A 94 9.37 -0.46 -5.90
C MET A 94 10.67 0.32 -6.10
N ILE A 95 11.55 -0.19 -6.99
CA ILE A 95 12.82 0.46 -7.33
C ILE A 95 12.60 1.82 -7.99
N LEU A 96 11.65 1.91 -8.93
CA LEU A 96 11.29 3.20 -9.54
C LEU A 96 10.81 4.22 -8.50
N ARG A 97 9.98 3.79 -7.55
CA ARG A 97 9.53 4.68 -6.47
C ARG A 97 10.68 5.05 -5.53
N THR A 98 11.63 4.14 -5.30
CA THR A 98 12.83 4.39 -4.49
C THR A 98 13.71 5.49 -5.08
N LEU A 99 13.84 5.59 -6.40
CA LEU A 99 14.56 6.70 -7.05
C LEU A 99 14.01 8.07 -6.63
N GLY A 100 12.68 8.19 -6.53
CA GLY A 100 12.04 9.42 -6.07
C GLY A 100 12.29 9.77 -4.60
N HIS A 101 12.72 8.81 -3.78
CA HIS A 101 13.09 9.03 -2.38
C HIS A 101 14.57 9.40 -2.19
N GLY A 102 15.41 9.21 -3.21
CA GLY A 102 16.86 9.48 -3.16
C GLY A 102 17.26 10.91 -3.55
N ALA A 103 16.33 11.70 -4.10
CA ALA A 103 16.61 13.07 -4.52
C ALA A 103 16.93 14.02 -3.34
N THR A 104 17.69 15.08 -3.58
CA THR A 104 18.03 16.08 -2.55
C THR A 104 16.76 16.78 -2.04
N GLY A 105 16.66 17.00 -0.73
CA GLY A 105 15.50 17.66 -0.08
C GLY A 105 14.27 16.77 0.15
N VAL A 106 14.23 15.55 -0.39
CA VAL A 106 13.04 14.67 -0.28
C VAL A 106 13.09 13.72 0.91
N HIS A 107 14.18 13.76 1.68
CA HIS A 107 14.39 12.95 2.87
C HIS A 107 15.15 13.71 3.96
N TRP A 108 14.93 13.30 5.21
CA TRP A 108 15.66 13.84 6.36
C TRP A 108 16.26 12.72 7.20
N ILE A 109 17.54 12.88 7.56
CA ILE A 109 18.28 11.88 8.33
C ILE A 109 18.36 12.31 9.79
N LYS A 110 17.89 11.46 10.69
CA LYS A 110 18.05 11.63 12.14
C LYS A 110 19.17 10.73 12.64
N ARG A 111 20.17 11.37 13.28
CA ARG A 111 21.32 10.71 13.92
C ARG A 111 21.18 10.79 15.44
N ASP A 112 21.81 9.86 16.16
CA ASP A 112 21.81 9.88 17.64
C ASP A 112 22.75 10.97 18.18
N PRO A 113 22.27 11.96 18.96
CA PRO A 113 23.11 13.03 19.50
C PRO A 113 24.06 12.59 20.63
N GLY A 114 23.88 11.39 21.21
CA GLY A 114 24.62 10.95 22.40
C GLY A 114 25.82 10.03 22.17
N LYS A 115 26.05 9.55 20.94
CA LYS A 115 27.19 8.72 20.58
C LYS A 115 28.08 9.49 19.62
N GLN A 116 29.39 9.56 19.91
CA GLN A 116 30.36 10.17 19.01
C GLN A 116 30.17 9.57 17.62
N THR A 117 29.78 10.45 16.68
CA THR A 117 29.75 10.25 15.24
C THR A 117 28.89 9.08 14.71
N GLY A 118 27.79 9.44 14.04
CA GLY A 118 27.48 8.79 12.76
C GLY A 118 26.35 7.76 12.71
N ILE A 119 25.90 7.18 13.82
CA ILE A 119 24.88 6.10 13.76
C ILE A 119 23.54 6.67 13.30
N LEU A 120 23.09 6.22 12.12
CA LEU A 120 21.77 6.51 11.57
C LEU A 120 20.70 5.90 12.47
N ARG A 121 19.77 6.71 12.96
CA ARG A 121 18.67 6.26 13.82
C ARG A 121 17.38 6.11 13.04
N SER A 122 17.11 7.06 12.15
CA SER A 122 15.98 6.94 11.23
C SER A 122 16.14 7.84 10.01
N VAL A 123 15.53 7.44 8.90
CA VAL A 123 15.31 8.31 7.74
C VAL A 123 13.83 8.61 7.61
N PHE A 124 13.50 9.86 7.32
CA PHE A 124 12.13 10.31 7.05
C PHE A 124 11.97 10.61 5.58
N PHE A 125 10.87 10.16 5.00
CA PHE A 125 10.51 10.36 3.59
C PHE A 125 9.12 10.96 3.49
N ASN A 126 8.83 11.74 2.44
CA ASN A 126 7.46 12.14 2.14
C ASN A 126 6.57 10.92 1.84
N THR A 127 5.29 11.00 2.22
CA THR A 127 4.29 10.07 1.68
C THR A 127 4.03 10.37 0.20
N SER A 128 3.42 9.43 -0.53
CA SER A 128 3.23 9.56 -1.99
C SER A 128 2.49 10.83 -2.41
N THR A 129 1.56 11.32 -1.57
CA THR A 129 0.85 12.57 -1.81
C THR A 129 1.82 13.75 -1.80
N TYR A 130 2.66 13.84 -0.77
CA TYR A 130 3.61 14.95 -0.60
C TYR A 130 4.84 14.84 -1.52
N MET A 131 5.21 13.62 -1.95
CA MET A 131 6.19 13.45 -3.02
C MET A 131 5.70 14.07 -4.33
N SER A 132 4.41 13.92 -4.65
CA SER A 132 3.83 14.47 -5.89
C SER A 132 3.74 15.99 -5.87
N LEU A 133 3.68 16.58 -4.68
CA LEU A 133 3.67 18.03 -4.47
C LEU A 133 5.07 18.66 -4.44
N GLY A 134 6.14 17.85 -4.37
CA GLY A 134 7.53 18.33 -4.35
C GLY A 134 7.94 19.00 -3.03
N GLU A 135 7.26 18.70 -1.93
CA GLU A 135 7.48 19.34 -0.63
C GLU A 135 8.81 18.89 0.02
N GLU A 136 9.57 19.81 0.61
CA GLU A 136 10.85 19.50 1.25
C GLU A 136 10.66 18.89 2.65
N VAL A 137 11.43 17.85 2.99
CA VAL A 137 11.39 17.23 4.33
C VAL A 137 12.28 18.02 5.29
N THR A 138 11.71 19.05 5.92
CA THR A 138 12.42 19.91 6.88
C THR A 138 12.47 19.33 8.30
N GLN A 139 13.40 19.81 9.13
CA GLN A 139 13.52 19.44 10.54
C GLN A 139 12.25 19.72 11.34
N GLU A 140 11.58 20.85 11.08
CA GLU A 140 10.35 21.25 11.73
C GLU A 140 9.23 20.25 11.44
N ARG A 141 9.05 19.87 10.17
CA ARG A 141 8.09 18.84 9.76
C ARG A 141 8.35 17.49 10.43
N VAL A 142 9.62 17.08 10.51
CA VAL A 142 10.02 15.82 11.17
C VAL A 142 9.74 15.86 12.67
N THR A 143 10.02 16.99 13.32
CA THR A 143 9.75 17.18 14.76
C THR A 143 8.26 17.09 15.02
N ARG A 144 7.46 17.84 14.25
CA ARG A 144 6.00 17.85 14.35
C ARG A 144 5.39 16.47 14.11
N TYR A 145 5.87 15.76 13.09
CA TYR A 145 5.48 14.38 12.80
C TYR A 145 5.77 13.44 13.98
N CYS A 146 6.95 13.54 14.58
CA CYS A 146 7.35 12.71 15.72
C CYS A 146 6.50 12.98 16.97
N GLU A 147 6.16 14.25 17.24
CA GLU A 147 5.26 14.63 18.34
C GLU A 147 3.84 14.10 18.14
N ALA A 148 3.30 14.25 16.93
CA ALA A 148 1.98 13.71 16.60
C ALA A 148 1.93 12.19 16.72
N LYS A 149 2.98 11.49 16.27
CA LYS A 149 3.14 10.04 16.46
C LYS A 149 3.18 9.64 17.94
N ASP A 150 3.53 10.54 18.84
CA ASP A 150 3.46 10.34 20.30
C ASP A 150 2.11 10.73 20.92
N GLY A 151 1.14 11.16 20.10
CA GLY A 151 -0.13 11.70 20.57
C GLY A 151 -0.03 13.12 21.13
N ARG A 152 1.09 13.83 20.90
CA ARG A 152 1.27 15.24 21.29
C ARG A 152 0.82 16.17 20.16
N PHE A 153 -0.41 16.64 20.28
CA PHE A 153 -1.07 17.58 19.39
C PHE A 153 -1.04 18.96 20.05
N LEU A 154 -0.89 20.02 19.25
CA LEU A 154 -1.00 21.40 19.70
C LEU A 154 -2.48 21.73 19.91
N GLU A 155 -2.77 22.65 20.83
CA GLU A 155 -4.15 23.09 21.06
C GLU A 155 -4.76 23.79 19.84
N THR A 156 -3.93 24.38 18.99
CA THR A 156 -4.32 25.04 17.74
C THR A 156 -4.48 24.08 16.56
N ASP A 157 -4.17 22.79 16.73
CA ASP A 157 -4.30 21.83 15.64
C ASP A 157 -5.75 21.67 15.22
N THR A 158 -5.97 21.56 13.92
CA THR A 158 -7.25 21.28 13.30
C THR A 158 -7.26 19.91 12.62
N ILE A 159 -8.44 19.49 12.16
CA ILE A 159 -8.56 18.24 11.38
C ILE A 159 -7.76 18.34 10.06
N GLN A 160 -7.66 19.52 9.45
CA GLN A 160 -6.88 19.70 8.22
C GLN A 160 -5.39 19.43 8.45
N ASP A 161 -4.87 19.81 9.61
CA ASP A 161 -3.47 19.64 10.01
C ASP A 161 -3.06 18.17 10.12
N ILE A 162 -4.05 17.27 10.28
CA ILE A 162 -3.80 15.83 10.29
C ILE A 162 -3.13 15.35 9.01
N ASN A 163 -3.64 15.79 7.87
CA ASN A 163 -3.06 15.39 6.60
C ASN A 163 -1.71 16.08 6.37
N LEU A 164 -1.60 17.35 6.74
CA LEU A 164 -0.44 18.22 6.49
C LEU A 164 0.79 17.87 7.33
N HIS A 165 0.59 17.57 8.60
CA HIS A 165 1.68 17.41 9.55
C HIS A 165 1.86 15.96 10.00
N PHE A 166 0.79 15.17 10.08
CA PHE A 166 0.84 13.86 10.75
C PHE A 166 0.87 12.70 9.75
N LEU A 167 0.18 12.83 8.61
CA LEU A 167 0.19 11.82 7.54
C LEU A 167 1.10 12.18 6.36
N SER A 168 1.96 13.20 6.52
CA SER A 168 2.80 13.72 5.43
C SER A 168 4.15 13.03 5.29
N LEU A 169 4.60 12.29 6.30
CA LEU A 169 5.88 11.56 6.29
C LEU A 169 5.74 10.06 6.57
N HIS A 170 6.78 9.32 6.22
CA HIS A 170 7.06 7.94 6.61
C HIS A 170 8.42 7.87 7.29
N GLN A 171 8.49 7.15 8.40
CA GLN A 171 9.74 6.90 9.11
C GLN A 171 10.25 5.49 8.82
N VAL A 172 11.54 5.40 8.49
CA VAL A 172 12.31 4.15 8.50
C VAL A 172 13.27 4.20 9.69
N GLU A 173 13.09 3.32 10.66
CA GLU A 173 13.93 3.17 11.84
C GLU A 173 14.98 2.08 11.60
N PHE A 174 16.22 2.37 11.99
CA PHE A 174 17.29 1.39 12.07
C PHE A 174 17.26 0.80 13.49
N ILE A 175 16.82 -0.46 13.59
CA ILE A 175 16.54 -1.12 14.88
C ILE A 175 17.58 -2.18 15.25
N GLY A 176 18.38 -2.61 14.27
CA GLY A 176 19.41 -3.62 14.46
C GLY A 176 20.62 -3.14 15.26
N ASP A 177 21.50 -4.08 15.59
CA ASP A 177 22.81 -3.75 16.15
C ASP A 177 23.62 -2.90 15.14
N PRO A 178 24.30 -1.82 15.58
CA PRO A 178 25.05 -0.95 14.68
C PRO A 178 26.13 -1.68 13.86
N ASP A 179 26.80 -2.68 14.42
CA ASP A 179 27.84 -3.41 13.70
C ASP A 179 27.23 -4.34 12.65
N GLN A 180 26.08 -4.94 12.95
CA GLN A 180 25.31 -5.71 11.97
C GLN A 180 24.79 -4.82 10.84
N LEU A 181 24.27 -3.64 11.16
CA LEU A 181 23.87 -2.64 10.17
C LEU A 181 25.04 -2.26 9.27
N LEU A 182 26.22 -1.97 9.80
CA LEU A 182 27.38 -1.59 8.98
C LEU A 182 27.85 -2.71 8.03
N ARG A 183 27.70 -3.97 8.43
CA ARG A 183 28.14 -5.13 7.63
C ARG A 183 27.08 -5.62 6.65
N PHE A 184 25.83 -5.25 6.86
CA PHE A 184 24.73 -5.71 6.04
C PHE A 184 24.88 -5.20 4.61
N GLN A 185 24.84 -6.13 3.67
CA GLN A 185 24.83 -5.84 2.24
C GLN A 185 23.65 -6.55 1.60
N PHE A 186 22.92 -5.81 0.77
CA PHE A 186 21.75 -6.29 0.08
C PHE A 186 22.02 -6.30 -1.42
N ALA A 187 22.07 -7.50 -2.00
CA ALA A 187 22.28 -7.68 -3.43
C ALA A 187 20.94 -7.90 -4.15
N LEU A 188 20.80 -7.30 -5.33
CA LEU A 188 19.67 -7.59 -6.19
C LEU A 188 19.76 -9.03 -6.71
N GLN A 189 18.82 -9.88 -6.30
CA GLN A 189 18.70 -11.27 -6.74
C GLN A 189 17.31 -11.53 -7.36
N PRO A 190 17.19 -12.48 -8.30
CA PRO A 190 15.90 -12.85 -8.89
C PRO A 190 14.86 -13.35 -7.87
N VAL A 191 15.33 -13.89 -6.75
CA VAL A 191 14.52 -14.30 -5.62
C VAL A 191 15.26 -13.87 -4.35
N ILE A 192 14.63 -13.02 -3.55
CA ILE A 192 15.14 -12.68 -2.22
C ILE A 192 14.76 -13.81 -1.26
N THR A 193 15.76 -14.42 -0.64
CA THR A 193 15.59 -15.59 0.24
C THR A 193 14.98 -15.21 1.58
N MET A 194 14.33 -16.17 2.24
CA MET A 194 13.77 -15.96 3.58
C MET A 194 14.78 -15.45 4.60
N ASP A 195 16.03 -15.90 4.53
CA ASP A 195 17.06 -15.49 5.47
C ASP A 195 17.45 -14.02 5.28
N LYS A 196 17.55 -13.56 4.03
CA LYS A 196 17.79 -12.14 3.76
C LYS A 196 16.58 -11.28 4.18
N ILE A 197 15.36 -11.80 4.01
CA ILE A 197 14.14 -11.13 4.49
C ILE A 197 14.16 -10.99 6.02
N LYS A 198 14.52 -12.05 6.75
CA LYS A 198 14.64 -12.00 8.22
C LYS A 198 15.70 -11.00 8.66
N GLU A 199 16.86 -10.98 8.00
CA GLU A 199 17.94 -10.04 8.28
C GLU A 199 17.46 -8.59 8.08
N ILE A 200 16.78 -8.27 6.96
CA ILE A 200 16.19 -6.93 6.75
C ILE A 200 15.22 -6.58 7.90
N ARG A 201 14.41 -7.53 8.36
CA ARG A 201 13.43 -7.31 9.44
C ARG A 201 14.06 -7.10 10.81
N GLU A 202 15.26 -7.65 11.03
CA GLU A 202 16.03 -7.45 12.25
C GLU A 202 16.71 -6.08 12.27
N LEU A 203 17.02 -5.54 11.09
CA LEU A 203 17.76 -4.29 10.93
C LEU A 203 16.86 -3.06 10.70
N TYR A 204 15.77 -3.23 9.96
CA TYR A 204 14.93 -2.14 9.44
C TYR A 204 13.48 -2.24 9.88
N ARG A 205 12.85 -1.08 10.06
CA ARG A 205 11.41 -0.96 10.29
C ARG A 205 10.85 0.26 9.61
N CYS A 206 9.81 0.09 8.80
CA CYS A 206 9.09 1.22 8.21
C CYS A 206 7.65 1.27 8.68
N ASP A 207 7.14 2.48 8.93
CA ASP A 207 5.76 2.68 9.36
C ASP A 207 4.73 2.71 8.23
N CYS A 208 5.16 2.59 6.97
CA CYS A 208 4.29 2.62 5.81
C CYS A 208 3.44 1.35 5.65
N LYS A 209 2.28 1.48 5.00
CA LYS A 209 1.33 0.38 4.78
C LYS A 209 1.96 -0.81 4.03
N ALA A 210 2.79 -0.55 3.02
CA ALA A 210 3.44 -1.60 2.24
C ALA A 210 4.31 -2.50 3.11
N PHE A 211 5.14 -1.91 3.98
CA PHE A 211 5.97 -2.66 4.92
C PHE A 211 5.13 -3.44 5.93
N MET A 212 4.01 -2.88 6.39
CA MET A 212 3.08 -3.58 7.29
C MET A 212 2.41 -4.78 6.62
N SER A 213 2.12 -4.70 5.32
CA SER A 213 1.50 -5.78 4.56
C SER A 213 2.48 -6.88 4.17
N THR A 214 3.71 -6.52 3.77
CA THR A 214 4.71 -7.48 3.30
C THR A 214 5.64 -7.97 4.40
N GLY A 215 5.75 -7.22 5.49
CA GLY A 215 6.64 -7.49 6.61
C GLY A 215 8.12 -7.18 6.36
N TRP A 216 8.53 -6.78 5.15
CA TRP A 216 9.96 -6.52 4.86
C TRP A 216 10.24 -5.56 3.69
N ALA A 217 9.41 -5.57 2.65
CA ALA A 217 9.68 -4.82 1.42
C ALA A 217 8.78 -3.59 1.27
N CYS A 218 9.40 -2.41 1.19
CA CYS A 218 8.77 -1.17 0.73
C CYS A 218 9.83 -0.23 0.11
N SER A 219 9.38 0.74 -0.69
CA SER A 219 10.29 1.70 -1.36
C SER A 219 11.13 2.51 -0.37
N HIS A 220 10.59 2.82 0.81
CA HIS A 220 11.31 3.57 1.86
C HIS A 220 12.47 2.77 2.47
N VAL A 221 12.28 1.46 2.73
CA VAL A 221 13.35 0.61 3.29
C VAL A 221 14.45 0.42 2.27
N VAL A 222 14.11 0.22 0.99
CA VAL A 222 15.12 0.17 -0.09
C VAL A 222 15.85 1.51 -0.24
N ALA A 223 15.15 2.64 -0.10
CA ALA A 223 15.77 3.97 -0.09
C ALA A 223 16.74 4.13 1.08
N ALA A 224 16.33 3.72 2.28
CA ALA A 224 17.18 3.78 3.47
C ALA A 224 18.43 2.89 3.35
N MET A 225 18.29 1.68 2.76
CA MET A 225 19.43 0.81 2.46
C MET A 225 20.40 1.46 1.46
N SER A 226 19.88 2.15 0.44
CA SER A 226 20.71 2.89 -0.52
C SER A 226 21.42 4.08 0.13
N ILE A 227 20.73 4.86 0.96
CA ILE A 227 21.31 5.97 1.74
C ILE A 227 22.40 5.47 2.69
N ASN A 228 22.28 4.25 3.21
CA ASN A 228 23.28 3.63 4.08
C ASN A 228 24.36 2.87 3.29
N GLU A 229 24.45 3.02 1.97
CA GLU A 229 25.45 2.37 1.10
C GLU A 229 25.42 0.82 1.14
N GLN A 230 24.25 0.25 1.44
CA GLN A 230 24.04 -1.21 1.53
C GLN A 230 23.35 -1.79 0.29
N PHE A 231 22.88 -0.93 -0.61
CA PHE A 231 22.18 -1.32 -1.83
C PHE A 231 22.49 -0.35 -2.97
N ASP A 232 22.96 -0.90 -4.09
CA ASP A 232 23.23 -0.16 -5.32
C ASP A 232 21.92 0.06 -6.09
N LEU A 233 21.29 1.21 -5.84
CA LEU A 233 20.02 1.59 -6.43
C LEU A 233 20.14 1.87 -7.94
N ASP A 234 21.24 2.48 -8.38
CA ASP A 234 21.46 2.85 -9.78
C ASP A 234 21.65 1.59 -10.65
N LEU A 235 22.42 0.63 -10.14
CA LEU A 235 22.56 -0.68 -10.78
C LEU A 235 21.23 -1.42 -10.83
N ALA A 236 20.43 -1.36 -9.77
CA ALA A 236 19.13 -2.01 -9.73
C ALA A 236 18.12 -1.39 -10.71
N ALA A 237 18.10 -0.06 -10.83
CA ALA A 237 17.27 0.66 -11.79
C ALA A 237 17.65 0.35 -13.25
N THR A 238 18.94 0.10 -13.49
CA THR A 238 19.45 -0.29 -14.82
C THR A 238 19.13 -1.75 -15.16
N ARG A 239 19.20 -2.65 -14.18
CA ARG A 239 19.03 -4.11 -14.39
C ARG A 239 17.57 -4.56 -14.38
N LEU A 240 16.70 -3.93 -13.61
CA LEU A 240 15.28 -4.25 -13.61
C LEU A 240 14.62 -3.50 -14.76
N PRO A 241 14.02 -4.18 -15.74
CA PRO A 241 13.42 -3.51 -16.88
C PRO A 241 12.37 -2.49 -16.39
N THR A 242 12.64 -1.22 -16.69
CA THR A 242 11.79 -0.05 -16.37
C THR A 242 10.46 -0.08 -17.12
N THR A 243 10.40 -0.83 -18.22
CA THR A 243 9.18 -1.24 -18.89
C THR A 243 8.75 -2.62 -18.40
N LYS A 244 7.48 -2.77 -18.00
CA LYS A 244 6.86 -4.09 -17.81
C LYS A 244 7.20 -4.94 -19.04
N LEU A 245 8.03 -5.97 -18.87
CA LEU A 245 8.12 -7.02 -19.89
C LEU A 245 6.68 -7.45 -20.20
N SER A 246 6.29 -7.43 -21.47
CA SER A 246 4.98 -7.88 -21.90
C SER A 246 4.80 -9.33 -21.43
N GLY A 247 4.01 -9.51 -20.37
CA GLY A 247 4.02 -10.75 -19.57
C GLY A 247 4.17 -10.53 -18.05
N GLY A 248 3.90 -9.31 -17.57
CA GLY A 248 3.98 -8.96 -16.13
C GLY A 248 3.35 -10.00 -15.19
N GLN A 249 4.01 -10.15 -14.05
CA GLN A 249 3.63 -10.95 -12.89
C GLN A 249 2.11 -11.06 -12.74
N ARG A 250 1.62 -12.31 -12.68
CA ARG A 250 0.20 -12.65 -12.55
C ARG A 250 -0.40 -11.77 -11.44
N LYS A 251 -1.47 -11.02 -11.73
CA LYS A 251 -2.31 -10.46 -10.67
C LYS A 251 -2.81 -11.65 -9.85
N ILE A 252 -2.32 -11.80 -8.62
CA ILE A 252 -2.82 -12.80 -7.69
C ILE A 252 -4.24 -12.33 -7.33
N PRO A 253 -5.28 -13.15 -7.56
CA PRO A 253 -6.64 -12.79 -7.16
C PRO A 253 -6.71 -12.56 -5.65
N ASN A 254 -7.68 -11.77 -5.21
CA ASN A 254 -7.98 -11.63 -3.78
C ASN A 254 -8.14 -13.02 -3.14
N ALA A 255 -7.82 -13.14 -1.85
CA ALA A 255 -7.87 -14.40 -1.09
C ALA A 255 -9.27 -15.07 -1.06
N LEU A 256 -10.31 -14.42 -1.58
CA LEU A 256 -11.68 -14.91 -1.64
C LEU A 256 -12.08 -15.47 -3.01
N THR A 257 -11.18 -15.45 -4.00
CA THR A 257 -11.50 -15.92 -5.36
C THR A 257 -11.09 -17.38 -5.54
N ILE A 258 -12.08 -18.26 -5.70
CA ILE A 258 -11.88 -19.69 -5.97
C ILE A 258 -11.28 -19.85 -7.39
N ASP A 259 -10.17 -20.59 -7.49
CA ASP A 259 -9.52 -20.87 -8.77
C ASP A 259 -10.29 -21.96 -9.51
N ILE A 260 -11.38 -21.59 -10.19
CA ILE A 260 -12.16 -22.52 -11.01
C ILE A 260 -11.36 -22.83 -12.28
N THR A 261 -10.93 -24.08 -12.43
CA THR A 261 -10.32 -24.62 -13.63
C THR A 261 -11.33 -24.52 -14.80
N GLY A 262 -11.18 -23.49 -15.63
CA GLY A 262 -12.05 -23.24 -16.79
C GLY A 262 -12.50 -21.78 -16.96
N ALA A 263 -12.28 -20.91 -15.96
CA ALA A 263 -12.64 -19.50 -16.06
C ALA A 263 -11.74 -18.77 -17.09
N LYS A 264 -12.33 -18.34 -18.22
CA LYS A 264 -11.67 -17.50 -19.23
C LYS A 264 -11.41 -16.11 -18.65
N ARG A 265 -10.22 -15.89 -18.10
CA ARG A 265 -9.78 -14.59 -17.57
C ARG A 265 -9.29 -13.71 -18.73
N PHE A 266 -9.83 -12.51 -18.86
CA PHE A 266 -9.38 -11.53 -19.85
C PHE A 266 -8.10 -10.83 -19.36
N SER A 267 -6.96 -11.16 -19.98
CA SER A 267 -5.68 -10.46 -19.77
C SER A 267 -5.40 -9.53 -20.97
N THR A 268 -4.25 -8.84 -20.96
CA THR A 268 -3.62 -8.14 -22.10
C THR A 268 -3.71 -8.86 -23.46
N LYS A 269 -4.00 -10.16 -23.48
CA LYS A 269 -4.29 -10.96 -24.67
C LYS A 269 -5.59 -10.58 -25.40
N LEU A 270 -6.57 -9.95 -24.74
CA LEU A 270 -7.82 -9.54 -25.41
C LEU A 270 -7.55 -8.47 -26.46
N ILE A 271 -6.80 -7.41 -26.12
CA ILE A 271 -6.44 -6.33 -27.06
C ILE A 271 -5.69 -6.90 -28.28
N THR A 272 -4.66 -7.73 -28.05
CA THR A 272 -3.93 -8.39 -29.14
C THR A 272 -4.84 -9.28 -29.99
N ARG A 273 -5.81 -9.95 -29.37
CA ARG A 273 -6.77 -10.79 -30.09
C ARG A 273 -7.79 -9.95 -30.87
N LEU A 274 -8.24 -8.82 -30.35
CA LEU A 274 -9.13 -7.89 -31.03
C LEU A 274 -8.48 -7.29 -32.28
N GLN A 275 -7.19 -7.01 -32.23
CA GLN A 275 -6.44 -6.54 -33.39
C GLN A 275 -6.27 -7.61 -34.48
N ARG A 276 -6.19 -8.90 -34.09
CA ARG A 276 -6.06 -10.03 -35.04
C ARG A 276 -7.41 -10.52 -35.57
N GLU A 277 -8.42 -10.55 -34.70
CA GLU A 277 -9.77 -11.08 -34.94
C GLU A 277 -10.80 -10.03 -34.44
N PRO A 278 -11.06 -8.95 -35.20
CA PRO A 278 -11.95 -7.87 -34.75
C PRO A 278 -13.38 -8.32 -34.42
N MET A 279 -13.84 -9.39 -35.06
CA MET A 279 -15.17 -9.96 -34.84
C MET A 279 -15.23 -10.99 -33.70
N TYR A 280 -14.13 -11.25 -32.99
CA TYR A 280 -14.07 -12.23 -31.90
C TYR A 280 -15.08 -11.95 -30.77
N ILE A 281 -15.37 -10.67 -30.54
CA ILE A 281 -16.27 -10.19 -29.48
C ILE A 281 -17.68 -9.87 -29.99
N HIS A 282 -18.04 -10.38 -31.17
CA HIS A 282 -19.38 -10.16 -31.71
C HIS A 282 -20.46 -10.71 -30.76
N ASN A 283 -21.51 -9.92 -30.56
CA ASN A 283 -22.64 -10.16 -29.65
C ASN A 283 -22.30 -10.26 -28.16
N TRP A 284 -21.10 -9.90 -27.74
CA TRP A 284 -20.79 -9.82 -26.30
C TRP A 284 -21.60 -8.72 -25.63
N GLN A 285 -22.00 -8.97 -24.39
CA GLN A 285 -22.73 -8.00 -23.56
C GLN A 285 -21.76 -7.09 -22.82
N VAL A 286 -22.10 -5.80 -22.78
CA VAL A 286 -21.34 -4.76 -22.09
C VAL A 286 -22.29 -3.82 -21.36
N TYR A 287 -21.83 -3.07 -20.37
CA TYR A 287 -22.59 -1.94 -19.82
C TYR A 287 -22.00 -0.59 -20.23
N GLY A 288 -22.86 0.41 -20.31
CA GLY A 288 -22.56 1.83 -20.38
C GLY A 288 -23.02 2.50 -19.08
N VAL A 289 -22.38 3.62 -18.74
CA VAL A 289 -22.79 4.47 -17.61
C VAL A 289 -23.27 5.78 -18.19
N GLU A 290 -24.56 6.07 -18.04
CA GLU A 290 -25.09 7.40 -18.31
C GLU A 290 -25.70 7.95 -17.03
N THR A 291 -25.13 9.07 -16.56
CA THR A 291 -25.53 9.93 -15.42
C THR A 291 -25.75 9.30 -14.04
N THR A 292 -26.36 8.12 -13.92
CA THR A 292 -26.45 7.29 -12.69
C THR A 292 -26.92 5.84 -12.92
N GLU A 293 -27.25 5.43 -14.15
CA GLU A 293 -27.84 4.10 -14.46
C GLU A 293 -26.89 3.21 -15.26
N PHE A 294 -26.95 1.89 -15.02
CA PHE A 294 -26.23 0.88 -15.79
C PHE A 294 -27.09 0.44 -16.97
N ILE A 295 -26.71 0.84 -18.17
CA ILE A 295 -27.43 0.47 -19.40
C ILE A 295 -26.67 -0.65 -20.07
N THR A 296 -27.35 -1.75 -20.41
CA THR A 296 -26.71 -2.86 -21.11
C THR A 296 -26.68 -2.60 -22.62
N GLY A 297 -25.66 -3.12 -23.29
CA GLY A 297 -25.48 -3.01 -24.72
C GLY A 297 -24.78 -4.23 -25.30
N ARG A 298 -24.86 -4.38 -26.62
CA ARG A 298 -24.25 -5.50 -27.36
C ARG A 298 -23.30 -5.01 -28.43
N ILE A 299 -22.17 -5.68 -28.55
CA ILE A 299 -21.18 -5.40 -29.59
C ILE A 299 -21.66 -5.97 -30.93
N LYS A 300 -21.98 -5.10 -31.89
CA LYS A 300 -22.60 -5.51 -33.17
C LYS A 300 -21.63 -5.64 -34.33
N GLY A 301 -20.47 -5.00 -34.26
CA GLY A 301 -19.46 -5.11 -35.31
C GLY A 301 -18.27 -4.20 -35.08
N ALA A 302 -17.24 -4.34 -35.90
CA ALA A 302 -16.07 -3.47 -35.91
C ALA A 302 -15.95 -2.79 -37.27
N GLN A 303 -15.51 -1.53 -37.26
CA GLN A 303 -15.14 -0.76 -38.45
C GLN A 303 -13.71 -0.28 -38.32
N MET A 304 -13.03 -0.04 -39.45
CA MET A 304 -11.70 0.57 -39.47
C MET A 304 -11.83 2.02 -39.90
N LYS A 305 -11.41 2.97 -39.07
CA LYS A 305 -11.42 4.41 -39.37
C LYS A 305 -10.04 4.97 -39.09
N ASN A 306 -9.42 5.62 -40.08
CA ASN A 306 -8.06 6.20 -39.98
C ASN A 306 -6.99 5.20 -39.50
N GLY A 307 -7.11 3.92 -39.86
CA GLY A 307 -6.17 2.87 -39.44
C GLY A 307 -6.37 2.37 -38.00
N VAL A 308 -7.43 2.80 -37.32
CA VAL A 308 -7.81 2.34 -35.97
C VAL A 308 -9.13 1.58 -36.04
N TYR A 309 -9.17 0.41 -35.40
CA TYR A 309 -10.42 -0.36 -35.24
C TYR A 309 -11.32 0.30 -34.19
N GLN A 310 -12.59 0.47 -34.54
CA GLN A 310 -13.65 0.96 -33.68
C GLN A 310 -14.78 -0.07 -33.63
N TRP A 311 -15.19 -0.45 -32.42
CA TRP A 311 -16.29 -1.39 -32.17
C TRP A 311 -17.58 -0.65 -31.91
N ARG A 312 -18.60 -1.01 -32.69
CA ARG A 312 -19.96 -0.50 -32.52
C ARG A 312 -20.67 -1.30 -31.43
N VAL A 313 -21.14 -0.60 -30.42
CA VAL A 313 -21.99 -1.12 -29.35
C VAL A 313 -23.36 -0.49 -29.49
N LYS A 314 -24.39 -1.34 -29.51
CA LYS A 314 -25.79 -0.92 -29.49
C LYS A 314 -26.35 -1.13 -28.09
N PHE A 315 -26.71 -0.05 -27.41
CA PHE A 315 -27.31 -0.05 -26.08
C PHE A 315 -28.82 -0.25 -26.17
N VAL A 316 -29.43 -0.68 -25.06
CA VAL A 316 -30.86 -1.01 -24.97
C VAL A 316 -31.75 0.23 -25.06
N ASP A 317 -31.24 1.39 -24.64
CA ASP A 317 -31.86 2.72 -24.78
C ASP A 317 -32.00 3.19 -26.24
N GLY A 318 -31.36 2.49 -27.19
CA GLY A 318 -31.38 2.81 -28.61
C GLY A 318 -30.10 3.46 -29.12
N ASP A 319 -29.16 3.81 -28.24
CA ASP A 319 -27.92 4.49 -28.61
C ASP A 319 -26.91 3.54 -29.24
N GLU A 320 -26.22 4.02 -30.27
CA GLU A 320 -25.13 3.30 -30.94
C GLU A 320 -23.82 4.10 -30.81
N LEU A 321 -22.92 3.60 -29.97
CA LEU A 321 -21.62 4.22 -29.70
C LEU A 321 -20.47 3.40 -30.31
N PHE A 322 -19.38 4.08 -30.63
CA PHE A 322 -18.17 3.48 -31.18
C PHE A 322 -17.02 3.63 -30.20
N TYR A 323 -16.37 2.52 -29.88
CA TYR A 323 -15.26 2.45 -28.93
C TYR A 323 -13.99 1.97 -29.60
N GLU A 324 -12.85 2.58 -29.26
CA GLU A 324 -11.55 2.10 -29.72
C GLU A 324 -11.14 0.81 -29.02
N CYS A 325 -10.08 0.17 -29.51
CA CYS A 325 -9.64 -1.15 -29.01
C CYS A 325 -9.35 -1.17 -27.50
N GLN A 326 -8.86 -0.05 -26.95
CA GLN A 326 -8.56 0.07 -25.53
C GLN A 326 -9.85 0.23 -24.72
N ASP A 327 -10.71 1.17 -25.15
CA ASP A 327 -11.97 1.49 -24.46
C ASP A 327 -12.91 0.28 -24.42
N ILE A 328 -13.05 -0.46 -25.54
CA ILE A 328 -13.91 -1.64 -25.58
C ILE A 328 -13.39 -2.76 -24.67
N ALA A 329 -12.07 -2.91 -24.55
CA ALA A 329 -11.47 -3.89 -23.66
C ALA A 329 -11.68 -3.53 -22.19
N GLU A 330 -11.62 -2.22 -21.86
CA GLU A 330 -11.90 -1.71 -20.53
C GLU A 330 -13.38 -1.86 -20.17
N ILE A 331 -14.29 -1.55 -21.10
CA ILE A 331 -15.73 -1.74 -20.92
C ILE A 331 -16.07 -3.21 -20.68
N ILE A 332 -15.51 -4.14 -21.47
CA ILE A 332 -15.72 -5.59 -21.26
C ILE A 332 -15.19 -6.03 -19.88
N ALA A 333 -14.00 -5.57 -19.51
CA ALA A 333 -13.41 -5.93 -18.22
C ALA A 333 -14.22 -5.37 -17.04
N ALA A 334 -14.68 -4.12 -17.16
CA ALA A 334 -15.53 -3.50 -16.17
C ALA A 334 -16.87 -4.24 -16.07
N SER A 335 -17.47 -4.62 -17.21
CA SER A 335 -18.73 -5.38 -17.28
C SER A 335 -18.65 -6.71 -16.57
N TRP A 336 -17.56 -7.42 -16.77
CA TRP A 336 -17.29 -8.64 -16.04
C TRP A 336 -17.12 -8.40 -14.52
N ASN A 337 -16.44 -7.32 -14.11
CA ASN A 337 -16.20 -7.02 -12.70
C ASN A 337 -17.48 -6.70 -11.91
N ILE A 338 -18.53 -6.19 -12.57
CA ILE A 338 -19.83 -5.96 -11.94
C ILE A 338 -20.74 -7.19 -11.95
N GLY A 339 -20.24 -8.34 -12.45
CA GLY A 339 -20.94 -9.61 -12.46
C GLY A 339 -21.75 -9.90 -13.73
N LEU A 340 -21.62 -9.10 -14.80
CA LEU A 340 -22.26 -9.39 -16.08
C LEU A 340 -21.58 -10.57 -16.78
N ASP A 341 -22.34 -11.55 -17.25
CA ASP A 341 -21.82 -12.56 -18.18
C ASP A 341 -21.69 -11.93 -19.58
N VAL A 342 -20.51 -11.36 -19.83
CA VAL A 342 -20.18 -10.70 -21.09
C VAL A 342 -20.21 -11.64 -22.30
N THR A 343 -20.19 -12.95 -22.08
CA THR A 343 -20.17 -13.96 -23.16
C THR A 343 -21.50 -14.65 -23.39
N SER A 344 -22.54 -14.34 -22.61
CA SER A 344 -23.84 -14.99 -22.78
C SER A 344 -24.45 -14.63 -24.12
N LEU A 345 -24.90 -15.66 -24.84
CA LEU A 345 -25.49 -15.55 -26.17
C LEU A 345 -27.01 -15.44 -26.12
N ASP A 346 -27.62 -15.21 -24.96
CA ASP A 346 -29.07 -15.35 -24.77
C ASP A 346 -29.87 -14.65 -25.89
N GLU A 347 -30.48 -15.51 -26.70
CA GLU A 347 -31.51 -15.22 -27.67
C GLU A 347 -32.83 -15.10 -26.91
N GLN A 348 -33.20 -13.87 -26.56
CA GLN A 348 -34.62 -13.53 -26.48
C GLN A 348 -34.84 -12.31 -27.36
N ALA A 349 -35.75 -12.51 -28.30
CA ALA A 349 -36.17 -11.61 -29.37
C ALA A 349 -36.81 -10.32 -28.85
#